data_AF-A0A3N4K415-F1
#
_entry.id   AF-A0A3N4K415-F1
#
_cell.length_a   1.000
_cell.length_b   1.000
_cell.length_c   1.000
_cell.angle_alpha   90.00
_cell.angle_beta   90.00
_cell.angle_gamma   90.00
#
_symmetry.space_group_name_H-M   'P 1'
#
loop_
_entity.id
_entity.type
_entity.pdbx_description
1 polymer ?
#
loop_
_entity_poly.entity_id
_entity_poly.type
_entity_poly.pdbx_seq_one_letter_code
_entity_poly.pdbx_strand_id
1 'polypeptide(L)' 'DWLRVVWTDESIFSTAEFGNWPWVTRQASEKFHADCLDETFESGRESRMIWGTFYGTT' A
#
# COMPACT_ATOMS: atom_id res chain seq x y z
N ASP A 1 33.15 0.65 9.02
CA ASP A 1 32.60 1.96 9.40
C ASP A 1 31.29 2.16 8.66
N TRP A 2 30.19 1.66 9.24
CA TRP A 2 28.88 1.65 8.60
C TRP A 2 28.18 3.02 8.65
N LEU A 3 28.65 3.93 9.51
CA LEU A 3 28.14 5.30 9.60
C LEU A 3 28.49 6.13 8.36
N ARG A 4 29.55 5.75 7.64
CA ARG A 4 29.93 6.38 6.37
C ARG A 4 29.19 5.83 5.15
N VAL A 5 28.35 4.82 5.33
CA VAL A 5 27.58 4.23 4.24
C VAL A 5 26.27 4.98 4.08
N VAL A 6 26.03 5.47 2.87
CA VAL A 6 24.76 6.04 2.45
C VAL A 6 23.95 4.91 1.82
N TRP A 7 22.81 4.59 2.44
CA TRP A 7 21.91 3.54 1.99
C TRP A 7 20.84 4.16 1.11
N THR A 8 20.48 3.48 0.01
CA THR A 8 19.45 3.94 -0.92
C THR A 8 18.53 2.78 -1.26
N ASP A 9 17.25 3.03 -1.42
CA ASP A 9 16.31 2.01 -1.88
C ASP A 9 15.11 2.65 -2.59
N GLU A 10 14.40 1.81 -3.34
CA GLU A 10 13.11 2.14 -3.94
C GLU A 10 12.00 1.41 -3.20
N SER A 11 10.93 2.12 -2.88
CA SER A 11 9.75 1.52 -2.25
C SER A 11 8.48 2.03 -2.89
N ILE A 12 7.51 1.12 -3.02
CA ILE A 12 6.19 1.41 -3.55
C ILE A 12 5.27 1.70 -2.37
N PHE A 13 4.76 2.92 -2.29
CA PHE A 13 3.76 3.31 -1.31
C PHE A 13 2.38 3.37 -1.95
N SER A 14 1.42 2.61 -1.41
CA SER A 14 0.00 2.79 -1.74
C SER A 14 -0.47 4.15 -1.21
N THR A 15 -1.02 4.99 -2.07
CA THR A 15 -1.73 6.21 -1.63
C THR A 15 -3.21 5.94 -1.35
N ALA A 16 -3.71 4.76 -1.74
CA ALA A 16 -4.98 4.25 -1.26
C ALA A 16 -4.83 3.80 0.20
N GLU A 17 -5.73 4.30 1.04
CA GLU A 17 -5.86 4.13 2.50
C GLU A 17 -5.19 2.87 3.06
N PHE A 18 -4.31 3.08 4.05
CA PHE A 18 -3.72 2.02 4.86
C PHE A 18 -4.82 1.18 5.52
N GLY A 19 -4.87 -0.12 5.21
CA GLY A 19 -5.73 -1.07 5.92
C GLY A 19 -6.89 -1.62 5.09
N ASN A 20 -6.55 -2.36 4.03
CA ASN A 20 -7.20 -3.55 3.46
C ASN A 20 -8.71 -3.66 3.22
N TRP A 21 -9.59 -2.79 3.70
CA TRP A 21 -11.04 -2.94 3.55
C TRP A 21 -11.61 -1.68 2.90
N PRO A 22 -11.48 -1.53 1.57
CA PRO A 22 -12.26 -0.51 0.88
C PRO A 22 -13.73 -0.71 1.24
N TRP A 23 -14.36 0.31 1.82
CA TRP A 23 -15.79 0.28 2.11
C TRP A 23 -16.54 0.33 0.78
N VAL A 24 -16.96 -0.84 0.29
CA VAL A 24 -17.80 -0.92 -0.90
C VAL A 24 -19.23 -0.58 -0.50
N THR A 25 -19.84 0.39 -1.18
CA THR A 25 -21.23 0.73 -0.95
C THR A 25 -22.14 -0.36 -1.52
N ARG A 26 -23.14 -0.76 -0.74
CA ARG A 26 -24.18 -1.74 -1.11
C ARG A 26 -25.55 -1.13 -0.81
N GLN A 27 -26.56 -1.37 -1.63
CA GLN A 27 -27.93 -0.99 -1.28
C GLN A 27 -28.43 -1.78 -0.06
N ALA A 28 -29.31 -1.19 0.75
CA ALA A 28 -29.82 -1.83 1.96
C ALA A 28 -30.57 -3.15 1.70
N SER A 29 -31.10 -3.32 0.49
CA SER A 29 -31.86 -4.50 0.03
C SER A 29 -31.00 -5.62 -0.59
N GLU A 30 -29.76 -5.33 -0.97
CA GLU A 30 -28.89 -6.33 -1.62
C GLU A 30 -28.34 -7.30 -0.59
N LYS A 31 -28.15 -8.57 -0.95
CA LYS A 31 -27.55 -9.58 -0.05
C LYS A 31 -26.02 -9.46 -0.08
N PHE A 32 -25.37 -9.52 1.08
CA PHE A 32 -23.91 -9.47 1.18
C PHE A 32 -23.37 -10.88 0.97
N HIS A 33 -22.48 -11.03 -0.01
CA HIS A 33 -21.85 -12.29 -0.33
C HIS A 33 -20.34 -12.13 -0.15
N ALA A 34 -19.83 -12.50 1.04
CA ALA A 34 -18.41 -12.43 1.35
C ALA A 34 -17.56 -13.26 0.39
N ASP A 35 -18.11 -14.39 -0.09
CA ASP A 35 -17.48 -15.28 -1.07
C ASP A 35 -17.26 -14.64 -2.45
N CYS A 36 -17.86 -13.47 -2.71
CA CYS A 36 -17.68 -12.71 -3.94
C CYS A 36 -16.57 -11.65 -3.83
N LEU A 37 -15.91 -11.53 -2.68
CA LEU A 37 -14.75 -10.65 -2.51
C LEU A 37 -13.50 -11.38 -3.04
N ASP A 38 -12.95 -10.90 -4.16
CA ASP A 38 -11.70 -11.42 -4.73
C ASP A 38 -10.55 -10.46 -4.39
N GLU A 39 -9.46 -10.99 -3.85
CA GLU A 39 -8.25 -10.21 -3.53
C GLU A 39 -7.49 -9.94 -4.82
N THR A 40 -7.82 -8.83 -5.48
CA THR A 40 -7.14 -8.44 -6.72
C THR A 40 -5.78 -7.79 -6.43
N PHE A 41 -4.70 -8.41 -6.92
CA PHE A 41 -3.33 -7.87 -6.83
C PHE A 41 -3.18 -6.59 -7.67
N GLU A 42 -3.87 -6.51 -8.80
CA GLU A 42 -4.04 -5.29 -9.62
C GLU A 42 -5.35 -4.58 -9.29
N SER A 43 -5.49 -4.15 -8.04
CA SER A 43 -6.71 -3.49 -7.54
C SER A 43 -6.97 -2.09 -8.11
N GLY A 44 -6.24 -1.66 -9.16
CA GLY A 44 -6.28 -0.29 -9.67
C GLY A 44 -5.82 0.75 -8.65
N ARG A 45 -5.18 0.32 -7.55
CA ARG A 45 -4.71 1.20 -6.48
C ARG A 45 -3.67 2.16 -7.03
N GLU A 46 -3.88 3.45 -6.78
CA GLU A 46 -2.83 4.43 -7.02
C GLU A 46 -1.69 4.17 -6.04
N SER A 47 -0.53 3.85 -6.59
CA SER A 47 0.72 3.74 -5.86
C SER A 47 1.71 4.78 -6.35
N ARG A 48 2.54 5.29 -5.46
CA ARG A 48 3.68 6.14 -5.78
C ARG A 48 4.96 5.37 -5.50
N MET A 49 5.84 5.32 -6.50
CA MET A 49 7.20 4.85 -6.33
C MET A 49 8.02 5.98 -5.72
N ILE A 50 8.74 5.67 -4.65
CA ILE A 50 9.58 6.62 -3.95
C ILE A 50 11.00 6.06 -3.94
N TRP A 51 11.96 6.90 -4.31
CA TRP A 51 13.37 6.64 -4.09
C TRP A 51 13.83 7.47 -2.90
N GLY A 52 14.56 6.84 -1.98
CA GLY A 52 15.01 7.48 -0.75
C GLY A 52 16.41 7.07 -0.35
N THR A 53 17.00 7.86 0.55
CA THR A 53 18.30 7.55 1.12
C THR A 53 18.38 7.92 2.59
N PHE A 54 19.19 7.17 3.35
CA PHE A 54 19.51 7.47 4.74
C PHE A 54 20.96 7.10 5.08
N TYR A 55 21.49 7.70 6.15
CA TYR A 55 22.83 7.42 6.67
C TYR A 55 22.84 7.54 8.20
N GLY A 56 23.84 6.96 8.86
CA GLY A 56 23.97 7.01 10.31
C GLY A 56 24.48 8.36 10.80
N THR A 57 23.84 8.95 11.81
CA THR A 57 24.18 10.30 12.29
C THR A 57 25.01 10.33 13.59
N THR A 58 25.12 9.22 14.32
CA THR A 58 25.89 9.06 15.57
C THR A 58 26.19 7.60 15.85
#